data_AF-A0A4Q3N915-F1
#
_entry.id   AF-A0A4Q3N915-F1
#
_cell.length_a   1.000
_cell.length_b   1.000
_cell.length_c   1.000
_cell.angle_alpha   90.00
_cell.angle_beta   90.00
_cell.angle_gamma   90.00
#
_symmetry.space_group_name_H-M   'P 1'
#
loop_
_entity.id
_entity.type
_entity.pdbx_description
1 polymer ?
#
loop_
_entity_poly.entity_id
_entity_poly.type
_entity_poly.pdbx_seq_one_letter_code
_entity_poly.pdbx_strand_id
1 'polypeptide(L)' 'LHDAFKKAMEEPSYVQALARYDMLPMYMSTAGYGKFAQDTFATEKALVEKLGLLKAN' A
#
# COMPACT_ATOMS: atom_id res chain seq x y z
N LEU A 1 -2.93 14.12 12.35
CA LEU A 1 -3.60 12.81 12.19
C LEU A 1 -2.61 11.75 11.71
N HIS A 2 -1.91 11.96 10.59
CA HIS A 2 -0.95 11.00 10.03
C HIS A 2 0.17 10.58 11.00
N ASP A 3 0.72 11.51 11.79
CA ASP A 3 1.76 11.20 12.78
C ASP A 3 1.24 10.36 13.96
N ALA A 4 -0.02 10.58 14.37
CA ALA A 4 -0.66 9.78 15.41
C ALA A 4 -0.91 8.35 14.92
N PHE A 5 -1.30 8.18 13.65
CA PHE A 5 -1.40 6.87 13.02
C PHE A 5 -0.04 6.19 12.91
N LYS A 6 1.00 6.91 12.47
CA LYS A 6 2.37 6.39 12.43
C LYS A 6 2.80 5.86 13.79
N LYS A 7 2.62 6.67 14.84
CA LYS A 7 2.98 6.28 16.20
C LYS A 7 2.21 5.04 16.67
N ALA A 8 0.91 4.96 16.37
CA ALA A 8 0.12 3.79 16.70
C ALA A 8 0.59 2.53 15.96
N MET A 9 1.12 2.65 14.74
CA MET A 9 1.67 1.52 13.98
C MET A 9 3.02 1.02 14.53
N GLU A 10 3.72 1.82 15.34
CA GLU A 10 4.97 1.45 16.01
C GLU A 10 4.72 0.72 17.34
N GLU A 11 3.48 0.71 17.84
CA GLU A 11 3.15 0.05 19.10
C GLU A 11 3.27 -1.49 18.99
N PRO A 12 3.84 -2.17 20.00
CA PRO A 12 3.98 -3.63 19.97
C PRO A 12 2.66 -4.37 19.80
N SER A 13 1.56 -3.82 20.33
CA SER A 13 0.22 -4.37 20.19
C SER A 13 -0.27 -4.34 18.74
N TYR A 14 0.11 -3.32 17.96
CA TYR A 14 -0.21 -3.21 16.54
C TYR A 14 0.53 -4.29 15.73
N VAL A 15 1.83 -4.43 15.96
CA VAL A 15 2.65 -5.46 15.29
C VAL A 15 2.15 -6.86 15.62
N GLN A 16 1.82 -7.12 16.88
CA GLN A 16 1.25 -8.41 17.31
C GLN A 16 -0.13 -8.68 16.70
N ALA A 17 -0.95 -7.65 16.50
CA ALA A 17 -2.25 -7.80 15.86
C ALA A 17 -2.11 -8.19 14.38
N LEU A 18 -1.16 -7.59 13.65
CA LEU A 18 -0.87 -7.95 12.25
C LEU A 18 -0.26 -9.34 12.10
N ALA A 19 0.65 -9.70 13.01
CA ALA A 19 1.31 -11.01 13.00
C ALA A 19 0.31 -12.19 13.12
N ARG A 20 -0.85 -11.99 13.75
CA ARG A 20 -1.92 -13.01 13.82
C ARG A 20 -2.51 -13.39 12.46
N TYR A 21 -2.36 -12.52 11.46
CA TYR A 21 -2.90 -12.70 10.11
C TYR A 21 -1.78 -12.81 9.07
N ASP A 22 -0.55 -13.13 9.50
CA ASP A 22 0.64 -13.16 8.65
C ASP A 22 0.89 -11.84 7.89
N MET A 23 0.44 -10.72 8.47
CA MET A 23 0.62 -9.39 7.91
C MET A 23 1.83 -8.69 8.54
N LEU A 24 2.47 -7.82 7.76
CA LEU A 24 3.58 -6.99 8.22
C LEU A 24 3.17 -5.51 8.26
N PRO A 25 3.67 -4.73 9.24
CA PRO A 25 3.51 -3.29 9.22
C PRO A 25 4.15 -2.72 7.95
N MET A 26 3.37 -1.99 7.15
CA MET A 26 3.88 -1.21 6.03
C MET A 26 3.47 0.25 6.22
N TYR A 27 4.28 1.01 6.96
CA TYR A 27 4.08 2.45 7.07
C TYR A 27 4.67 3.16 5.85
N MET A 28 3.88 4.05 5.26
CA MET A 28 4.32 5.00 4.25
C MET A 28 3.88 6.40 4.67
N SER A 29 4.72 7.40 4.43
CA SER A 29 4.30 8.80 4.55
C SER A 29 3.21 9.09 3.51
N THR A 30 2.38 10.12 3.70
CA THR A 30 1.38 10.54 2.70
C THR A 30 2.00 10.74 1.32
N ALA A 31 3.16 11.40 1.25
CA ALA A 31 3.89 11.60 -0.01
C ALA A 31 4.42 10.28 -0.59
N GLY A 32 4.95 9.41 0.27
CA GLY A 32 5.45 8.09 -0.14
C GLY A 32 4.34 7.21 -0.70
N TYR A 33 3.17 7.18 -0.05
CA TYR A 33 2.00 6.45 -0.52
C TYR A 33 1.47 7.00 -1.85
N GLY A 34 1.43 8.33 -2.00
CA GLY A 34 1.05 8.97 -3.26
C GLY A 34 1.97 8.57 -4.41
N LYS A 35 3.29 8.56 -4.18
CA LYS A 35 4.26 8.09 -5.17
C LYS A 35 4.09 6.59 -5.48
N PHE A 36 3.95 5.75 -4.45
CA PHE A 36 3.72 4.32 -4.62
C PHE A 36 2.49 4.04 -5.48
N ALA A 37 1.36 4.70 -5.22
CA ALA A 37 0.14 4.52 -6.00
C ALA A 37 0.33 4.90 -7.48
N GLN A 38 1.03 5.99 -7.76
CA GLN A 38 1.34 6.41 -9.13
C GLN A 38 2.24 5.41 -9.85
N ASP A 39 3.31 4.95 -9.19
CA ASP A 39 4.27 4.01 -9.76
C ASP A 39 3.64 2.62 -10.00
N THR A 40 2.85 2.14 -9.04
CA THR A 40 2.10 0.86 -9.16
C THR A 40 1.08 0.94 -10.29
N PHE A 41 0.30 2.02 -10.38
CA PHE A 41 -0.67 2.20 -11.45
C PHE A 41 -0.02 2.19 -12.83
N ALA A 42 1.08 2.92 -13.02
CA ALA A 42 1.80 2.96 -14.29
C ALA A 42 2.29 1.55 -14.71
N THR A 43 2.81 0.80 -13.74
CA THR A 43 3.32 -0.57 -13.96
C THR A 43 2.20 -1.55 -14.29
N GLU A 44 1.15 -1.57 -13.49
CA GLU A 44 0.00 -2.47 -13.69
C GLU A 44 -0.76 -2.14 -14.96
N LYS A 45 -0.98 -0.85 -15.26
CA LYS A 45 -1.63 -0.42 -16.49
C LYS A 45 -0.88 -0.93 -17.73
N ALA A 46 0.44 -0.76 -17.76
CA ALA A 46 1.25 -1.24 -18.88
C ALA A 46 1.18 -2.77 -19.04
N LEU A 47 1.05 -3.52 -17.93
CA LEU A 47 0.85 -4.97 -17.97
C LEU A 47 -0.54 -5.34 -18.49
N VAL A 48 -1.60 -4.70 -17.99
CA VAL A 48 -2.99 -4.93 -18.42
C VAL A 48 -3.18 -4.60 -19.91
N GLU A 49 -2.56 -3.52 -20.39
CA GLU A 49 -2.54 -3.14 -21.81
C GLU A 49 -1.88 -4.23 -22.67
N LYS A 50 -0.71 -4.72 -22.26
CA LYS A 50 0.00 -5.79 -22.98
C LYS A 50 -0.80 -7.09 -23.04
N LEU A 51 -1.57 -7.39 -22.00
CA LEU A 51 -2.40 -8.60 -21.93
C LEU A 51 -3.76 -8.43 -22.62
N GLY A 52 -4.09 -7.23 -23.11
CA GLY A 52 -5.40 -6.95 -23.73
C GLY A 52 -6.56 -7.04 -22.75
N LEU A 53 -6.30 -6.91 -21.45
CA LEU A 53 -7.30 -7.04 -20.37
C LEU A 53 -7.94 -5.70 -19.97
N LEU A 54 -7.68 -4.64 -20.74
CA LEU A 54 -8.38 -3.39 -20.55
C LEU A 54 -9.87 -3.60 -20.81
N LYS A 55 -10.70 -3.11 -19.88
CA LYS A 55 -12.15 -3.13 -20.06
C LYS A 55 -12.49 -2.38 -21.35
N ALA A 56 -13.04 -3.10 -22.33
CA ALA A 56 -13.69 -2.48 -23.46
C ALA A 56 -14.94 -1.76 -22.96
N ASN A 57 -15.04 -0.46 -23.24
CA ASN A 57 -16.27 0.31 -23.00
C ASN A 57 -17.36 -0.13 -23.96
#